data_AF-A0A7C2Q5D7-F1
#
_entry.id   AF-A0A7C2Q5D7-F1
#
_cell.length_a   1.000
_cell.length_b   1.000
_cell.length_c   1.000
_cell.angle_alpha   90.00
_cell.angle_beta   90.00
_cell.angle_gamma   90.00
#
_symmetry.space_group_name_H-M   'P 1'
#
loop_
_entity.id
_entity.type
_entity.pdbx_description
1 polymer ?
#
loop_
_entity_poly.entity_id
_entity_poly.type
_entity_poly.pdbx_seq_one_letter_code
_entity_poly.pdbx_strand_id
1 'polypeptide(L)'
;MREGGAVVFVAMEIYVDDLPTYAGGLGLLAGDLLLSAADVGYPMVGVTLLHERGYVWHEVVGGKVVDRDEPYDPLELLEPLDVKLKLELRSGPLHLRVWRRAVKGVGGEVPVYFLDANVAENPPPLRALTSRVYIEGSWEERLLKELALGLGALQLVEELGLEARKFHLNESHAGFLALELLKRSGDPRLVREKVVFTTHTPLPHGHEEFEYELVEKHYEVPPLAKELSPGKLRMTRLLEALAGYYNCVSHKFSRVHELLFPGSKPDYITNGVHHARWVHARVAELYDKHLPGWRGEPGALSRAVSMPLTEVAEAKRKCKEELVEYVNSRGYGNGTFEAGKLLAAAR
;
A
#
# COMPACT_ATOMS: atom_id res chain seq x y z
N MET A 1 -4.28 -1.48 -25.55
CA MET A 1 -4.56 -2.26 -24.32
C MET A 1 -5.06 -3.63 -24.76
N ARG A 2 -4.62 -4.72 -24.12
CA ARG A 2 -5.15 -6.08 -24.41
C ARG A 2 -6.66 -6.10 -24.09
N GLU A 3 -7.42 -6.96 -24.77
CA GLU A 3 -8.85 -7.15 -24.48
C GLU A 3 -9.06 -7.51 -22.99
N GLY A 4 -9.95 -6.79 -22.32
CA GLY A 4 -10.23 -6.89 -20.89
C GLY A 4 -9.42 -5.88 -20.06
N GLY A 5 -10.11 -4.87 -19.52
CA GLY A 5 -9.53 -3.78 -18.74
C GLY A 5 -8.56 -4.16 -17.59
N ALA A 6 -7.96 -3.14 -16.97
CA ALA A 6 -6.95 -3.32 -15.93
C ALA A 6 -7.55 -3.58 -14.54
N VAL A 7 -6.79 -4.22 -13.66
CA VAL A 7 -7.09 -4.20 -12.21
C VAL A 7 -6.59 -2.87 -11.64
N VAL A 8 -7.48 -2.15 -10.95
CA VAL A 8 -7.15 -0.92 -10.24
C VAL A 8 -6.91 -1.28 -8.78
N PHE A 9 -5.65 -1.29 -8.37
CA PHE A 9 -5.22 -1.58 -7.02
C PHE A 9 -5.18 -0.29 -6.20
N VAL A 10 -5.99 -0.22 -5.16
CA VAL A 10 -6.14 0.98 -4.34
C VAL A 10 -5.66 0.66 -2.93
N ALA A 11 -4.69 1.42 -2.45
CA ALA A 11 -4.10 1.27 -1.13
C ALA A 11 -3.82 2.65 -0.51
N MET A 12 -3.81 2.74 0.81
CA MET A 12 -3.40 3.96 1.51
C MET A 12 -1.89 4.23 1.33
N GLU A 13 -1.10 3.17 1.17
CA GLU A 13 0.33 3.25 0.96
C GLU A 13 0.78 2.25 -0.12
N ILE A 14 1.73 2.67 -0.95
CA ILE A 14 2.38 1.85 -1.97
C ILE A 14 3.87 2.18 -1.97
N TYR A 15 4.71 1.18 -1.76
CA TYR A 15 6.14 1.34 -1.90
C TYR A 15 6.51 1.53 -3.38
N VAL A 16 7.17 2.65 -3.66
CA VAL A 16 7.84 2.92 -4.93
C VAL A 16 9.24 3.42 -4.59
N ASP A 17 10.26 2.89 -5.27
CA ASP A 17 11.67 3.10 -4.94
C ASP A 17 11.97 4.62 -4.78
N ASP A 18 12.72 4.99 -3.73
CA ASP A 18 13.10 6.38 -3.38
C ASP A 18 11.95 7.35 -3.06
N LEU A 19 10.71 6.88 -2.93
CA LEU A 19 9.56 7.72 -2.60
C LEU A 19 9.06 7.46 -1.16
N PRO A 20 9.18 8.43 -0.23
CA PRO A 20 8.76 8.23 1.15
C PRO A 20 7.25 8.42 1.26
N THR A 21 6.47 7.45 0.76
CA THR A 21 4.98 7.49 0.74
C THR A 21 4.34 6.25 1.36
N TYR A 22 5.09 5.58 2.24
CA TYR A 22 4.65 4.39 2.95
C TYR A 22 5.27 4.35 4.36
N ALA A 23 4.62 3.63 5.27
CA ALA A 23 4.96 3.48 6.67
C ALA A 23 5.46 2.08 7.01
N GLY A 24 5.01 1.04 6.31
CA GLY A 24 5.31 -0.33 6.74
C GLY A 24 5.09 -1.43 5.71
N GLY A 25 4.84 -2.63 6.25
CA GLY A 25 4.76 -3.87 5.48
C GLY A 25 3.62 -3.93 4.48
N LEU A 26 2.52 -3.18 4.70
CA LEU A 26 1.40 -3.12 3.78
C LEU A 26 1.80 -2.40 2.47
N GLY A 27 2.51 -1.29 2.58
CA GLY A 27 3.08 -0.55 1.45
C GLY A 27 4.16 -1.34 0.71
N LEU A 28 5.05 -2.02 1.44
CA LEU A 28 6.06 -2.90 0.84
C LEU A 28 5.41 -4.04 0.03
N LEU A 29 4.41 -4.71 0.61
CA LEU A 29 3.64 -5.75 -0.07
C LEU A 29 2.97 -5.21 -1.34
N ALA A 30 2.33 -4.05 -1.25
CA ALA A 30 1.70 -3.39 -2.40
C ALA A 30 2.73 -3.12 -3.51
N GLY A 31 3.88 -2.54 -3.17
CA GLY A 31 4.96 -2.26 -4.14
C GLY A 31 5.52 -3.52 -4.80
N ASP A 32 5.68 -4.60 -4.03
CA ASP A 32 6.14 -5.89 -4.56
C ASP A 32 5.10 -6.58 -5.44
N LEU A 33 3.82 -6.44 -5.11
CA LEU A 33 2.72 -6.94 -5.93
C LEU A 33 2.69 -6.23 -7.28
N LEU A 34 2.80 -4.89 -7.29
CA LEU A 34 2.83 -4.12 -8.54
C LEU A 34 4.09 -4.41 -9.36
N LEU A 35 5.24 -4.61 -8.71
CA LEU A 35 6.47 -5.02 -9.41
C LEU A 35 6.33 -6.41 -10.02
N SER A 36 5.76 -7.37 -9.28
CA SER A 36 5.49 -8.71 -9.81
C SER A 36 4.51 -8.68 -10.98
N ALA A 37 3.49 -7.80 -10.93
CA ALA A 37 2.57 -7.58 -12.03
C ALA A 37 3.28 -6.98 -13.27
N ALA A 38 4.21 -6.04 -13.06
CA ALA A 38 5.04 -5.48 -14.12
C ALA A 38 5.96 -6.54 -14.76
N ASP A 39 6.55 -7.40 -13.96
CA ASP A 39 7.41 -8.51 -14.42
C ASP A 39 6.69 -9.48 -15.35
N VAL A 40 5.43 -9.83 -15.05
CA VAL A 40 4.63 -10.75 -15.87
C VAL A 40 3.76 -10.03 -16.92
N GLY A 41 3.84 -8.69 -17.00
CA GLY A 41 3.04 -7.88 -17.93
C GLY A 41 1.53 -7.98 -17.67
N TYR A 42 1.12 -8.12 -16.41
CA TYR A 42 -0.29 -8.17 -16.01
C TYR A 42 -0.88 -6.75 -16.01
N PRO A 43 -2.05 -6.52 -16.65
CA PRO A 43 -2.65 -5.19 -16.76
C PRO A 43 -3.16 -4.71 -15.39
N MET A 44 -2.37 -3.87 -14.74
CA MET A 44 -2.64 -3.33 -13.41
C MET A 44 -2.31 -1.84 -13.35
N VAL A 45 -2.97 -1.14 -12.45
CA VAL A 45 -2.75 0.26 -12.11
C VAL A 45 -2.75 0.39 -10.59
N GLY A 46 -1.79 1.09 -10.02
CA GLY A 46 -1.79 1.47 -8.60
C GLY A 46 -2.42 2.84 -8.38
N VAL A 47 -3.18 3.01 -7.30
CA VAL A 47 -3.71 4.30 -6.85
C VAL A 47 -3.50 4.43 -5.35
N THR A 48 -2.90 5.54 -4.92
CA THR A 48 -2.62 5.86 -3.52
C THR A 48 -2.72 7.36 -3.28
N LEU A 49 -2.62 7.81 -2.03
CA LEU A 49 -2.42 9.21 -1.71
C LEU A 49 -0.94 9.59 -1.82
N LEU A 50 -0.66 10.85 -2.18
CA LEU A 50 0.68 11.41 -2.08
C LEU A 50 0.91 11.91 -0.65
N HIS A 51 1.98 11.42 -0.02
CA HIS A 51 2.41 11.88 1.30
C HIS A 51 3.71 12.69 1.17
N GLU A 52 3.62 14.01 0.94
CA GLU A 52 4.80 14.85 0.66
C GLU A 52 5.72 15.08 1.87
N ARG A 53 5.30 14.67 3.07
CA ARG A 53 6.12 14.68 4.30
C ARG A 53 6.47 13.27 4.80
N GLY A 54 6.11 12.26 4.02
CA GLY A 54 6.28 10.84 4.34
C GLY A 54 5.57 10.35 5.59
N TYR A 55 6.09 9.27 6.17
CA TYR A 55 5.57 8.73 7.42
C TYR A 55 6.24 9.41 8.61
N VAL A 56 7.39 8.90 9.06
CA VAL A 56 8.19 9.45 10.15
C VAL A 56 9.67 9.15 9.87
N TRP A 57 10.50 10.18 9.97
CA TRP A 57 11.95 10.02 10.02
C TRP A 57 12.42 9.97 11.48
N HIS A 58 12.97 8.83 11.90
CA HIS A 58 13.48 8.67 13.26
C HIS A 58 14.94 9.12 13.36
N GLU A 59 15.20 10.16 14.15
CA GLU A 59 16.53 10.69 14.44
C GLU A 59 16.92 10.38 15.89
N VAL A 60 18.16 9.94 16.14
CA VAL A 60 18.66 9.76 17.51
C VAL A 60 19.46 11.00 17.94
N VAL A 61 18.88 11.82 18.81
CA VAL A 61 19.50 13.04 19.34
C VAL A 61 19.73 12.89 20.84
N GLY A 62 21.00 12.94 21.27
CA GLY A 62 21.35 12.83 22.69
C GLY A 62 20.89 11.51 23.33
N GLY A 63 20.90 10.41 22.57
CA GLY A 63 20.46 9.08 23.02
C GLY A 63 18.95 8.88 23.10
N LYS A 64 18.16 9.82 22.58
CA LYS A 64 16.69 9.73 22.49
C LYS A 64 16.26 9.70 21.03
N VAL A 65 15.25 8.90 20.72
CA VAL A 65 14.59 8.93 19.42
C VAL A 65 13.69 10.16 19.35
N VAL A 66 13.83 10.92 18.28
CA VAL A 66 13.04 12.11 17.95
C VAL A 66 12.45 11.90 16.56
N ASP A 67 11.15 12.14 16.44
CA ASP A 67 10.43 12.02 15.18
C ASP A 67 10.54 13.32 14.38
N ARG A 68 10.89 13.19 13.10
CA ARG A 68 11.00 14.28 12.12
C ARG A 68 10.09 13.99 10.93
N ASP A 69 9.85 15.03 10.14
CA ASP A 69 9.25 14.89 8.81
C ASP A 69 10.31 14.39 7.82
N GLU A 70 9.88 13.72 6.76
CA GLU A 70 10.73 13.30 5.63
C GLU A 70 10.27 14.03 4.36
N PRO A 71 10.47 15.35 4.26
CA PRO A 71 9.98 16.13 3.13
C PRO A 71 10.80 15.89 1.87
N TYR A 72 10.12 15.89 0.73
CA TYR A 72 10.72 15.89 -0.61
C TYR A 72 9.89 16.78 -1.54
N ASP A 73 10.44 17.16 -2.69
CA ASP A 73 9.66 17.82 -3.73
C ASP A 73 9.06 16.75 -4.67
N PRO A 74 7.73 16.60 -4.73
CA PRO A 74 7.09 15.67 -5.65
C PRO A 74 7.51 15.86 -7.12
N LEU A 75 7.85 17.08 -7.55
CA LEU A 75 8.29 17.37 -8.92
C LEU A 75 9.64 16.72 -9.27
N GLU A 76 10.47 16.40 -8.28
CA GLU A 76 11.76 15.75 -8.50
C GLU A 76 11.61 14.25 -8.79
N LEU A 77 10.52 13.64 -8.29
CA LEU A 77 10.34 12.18 -8.27
C LEU A 77 9.12 11.70 -9.07
N LEU A 78 8.15 12.57 -9.36
CA LEU A 78 6.86 12.22 -9.96
C LEU A 78 6.52 13.10 -11.17
N GLU A 79 5.82 12.51 -12.13
CA GLU A 79 5.26 13.20 -13.30
C GLU A 79 3.92 13.86 -12.91
N PRO A 80 3.77 15.19 -12.94
CA PRO A 80 2.48 15.83 -12.76
C PRO A 80 1.59 15.59 -13.99
N LEU A 81 0.33 15.23 -13.78
CA LEU A 81 -0.65 15.12 -14.85
C LEU A 81 -1.55 16.35 -14.89
N ASP A 82 -1.98 16.73 -16.10
CA ASP A 82 -3.03 17.74 -16.30
C ASP A 82 -4.43 17.14 -16.05
N VAL A 83 -4.59 16.50 -14.89
CA VAL A 83 -5.81 15.88 -14.42
C VAL A 83 -6.10 16.45 -13.03
N LYS A 84 -7.26 17.07 -12.88
CA LYS A 84 -7.76 17.59 -11.62
C LYS A 84 -9.04 16.87 -11.27
N LEU A 85 -9.08 16.28 -10.08
CA LEU A 85 -10.27 15.63 -9.54
C LEU A 85 -10.99 16.63 -8.63
N LYS A 86 -12.33 16.55 -8.63
CA LYS A 86 -13.19 17.37 -7.78
C LYS A 86 -14.25 16.47 -7.17
N LEU A 87 -14.05 16.12 -5.91
CA LEU A 87 -14.97 15.31 -5.13
C LEU A 87 -16.04 16.20 -4.51
N GLU A 88 -17.29 16.00 -4.91
CA GLU A 88 -18.44 16.75 -4.38
C GLU A 88 -18.89 16.13 -3.04
N LEU A 89 -18.29 16.59 -1.93
CA LEU A 89 -18.69 16.21 -0.58
C LEU A 89 -19.81 17.12 -0.06
N ARG A 90 -20.60 16.64 0.89
CA ARG A 90 -21.66 17.43 1.57
C ARG A 90 -21.10 18.65 2.31
N SER A 91 -19.84 18.57 2.76
CA SER A 91 -19.11 19.65 3.42
C SER A 91 -18.47 20.65 2.46
N GLY A 92 -18.66 20.48 1.14
CA GLY A 92 -18.02 21.27 0.09
C GLY A 92 -17.00 20.46 -0.72
N PRO A 93 -16.55 21.00 -1.86
CA PRO A 93 -15.70 20.27 -2.78
C PRO A 93 -14.29 20.03 -2.23
N LEU A 94 -13.76 18.83 -2.45
CA LEU A 94 -12.36 18.48 -2.22
C LEU A 94 -11.66 18.31 -3.58
N HIS A 95 -10.66 19.12 -3.85
CA HIS A 95 -9.89 19.08 -5.09
C HIS A 95 -8.63 18.23 -4.91
N LEU A 96 -8.29 17.41 -5.89
CA LEU A 96 -7.06 16.62 -5.89
C LEU A 96 -6.33 16.83 -7.22
N ARG A 97 -5.02 17.02 -7.18
CA ARG A 97 -4.17 16.86 -8.37
C ARG A 97 -3.64 15.43 -8.43
N VAL A 98 -3.23 15.02 -9.62
CA VAL A 98 -2.75 13.66 -9.88
C VAL A 98 -1.29 13.69 -10.30
N TRP A 99 -0.50 12.87 -9.64
CA TRP A 99 0.87 12.57 -10.02
C TRP A 99 0.98 11.14 -10.54
N ARG A 100 1.99 10.84 -11.34
CA ARG A 100 2.25 9.51 -11.88
C ARG A 100 3.71 9.11 -11.69
N ARG A 101 3.92 7.84 -11.35
CA ARG A 101 5.22 7.16 -11.48
C ARG A 101 4.98 5.69 -11.79
N ALA A 102 5.77 5.13 -12.70
CA ALA A 102 5.64 3.72 -13.06
C ALA A 102 6.59 2.85 -12.23
N VAL A 103 6.09 1.72 -11.74
CA VAL A 103 6.90 0.60 -11.25
C VAL A 103 7.35 -0.21 -12.46
N LYS A 104 8.66 -0.38 -12.63
CA LYS A 104 9.24 -1.02 -13.82
C LYS A 104 9.73 -2.42 -13.48
N GLY A 105 9.16 -3.40 -14.15
CA GLY A 105 9.57 -4.80 -14.10
C GLY A 105 10.27 -5.23 -15.39
N VAL A 106 10.70 -6.49 -15.46
CA VAL A 106 11.37 -7.04 -16.64
C VAL A 106 10.42 -7.22 -17.84
N GLY A 107 9.12 -7.35 -17.60
CA GLY A 107 8.09 -7.59 -18.61
C GLY A 107 7.29 -6.37 -19.02
N GLY A 108 7.51 -5.21 -18.40
CA GLY A 108 6.77 -3.99 -18.64
C GLY A 108 6.76 -3.04 -17.45
N GLU A 109 5.73 -2.21 -17.36
CA GLU A 109 5.55 -1.26 -16.28
C GLU A 109 4.10 -1.22 -15.81
N VAL A 110 3.93 -0.89 -14.53
CA VAL A 110 2.62 -0.65 -13.91
C VAL A 110 2.58 0.81 -13.46
N PRO A 111 1.69 1.66 -14.00
CA PRO A 111 1.58 3.03 -13.55
C PRO A 111 0.97 3.08 -12.14
N VAL A 112 1.55 3.93 -11.29
CA VAL A 112 1.03 4.29 -9.97
C VAL A 112 0.65 5.75 -10.00
N TYR A 113 -0.59 6.03 -9.61
CA TYR A 113 -1.13 7.38 -9.52
C TYR A 113 -1.23 7.80 -8.05
N PHE A 114 -0.74 9.00 -7.76
CA PHE A 114 -0.76 9.58 -6.41
C PHE A 114 -1.70 10.76 -6.39
N LEU A 115 -2.69 10.70 -5.50
CA LEU A 115 -3.70 11.73 -5.32
C LEU A 115 -3.24 12.71 -4.24
N ASP A 116 -3.22 13.99 -4.57
CA ASP A 116 -2.66 15.02 -3.70
C ASP A 116 -3.66 16.16 -3.47
N ALA A 117 -4.01 16.40 -2.21
CA ALA A 117 -4.93 17.46 -1.81
C ALA A 117 -4.25 18.83 -1.63
N ASN A 118 -2.93 18.91 -1.71
CA ASN A 118 -2.16 20.14 -1.56
C ASN A 118 -2.24 21.04 -2.82
N VAL A 119 -3.45 21.56 -3.07
CA VAL A 119 -3.77 22.45 -4.20
C VAL A 119 -4.39 23.76 -3.70
N ALA A 120 -4.23 24.84 -4.48
CA ALA A 120 -4.65 26.18 -4.07
C ALA A 120 -6.18 26.29 -3.87
N GLU A 121 -6.94 25.50 -4.63
CA GLU A 121 -8.40 25.40 -4.60
C GLU A 121 -8.92 24.89 -3.24
N ASN A 122 -8.09 24.15 -2.50
CA ASN A 122 -8.46 23.66 -1.18
C ASN A 122 -8.12 24.68 -0.08
N PRO A 123 -8.95 24.79 0.98
CA PRO A 123 -8.60 25.56 2.17
C PRO A 123 -7.42 24.91 2.92
N PRO A 124 -6.69 25.65 3.77
CA PRO A 124 -5.46 25.17 4.41
C PRO A 124 -5.57 23.80 5.13
N PRO A 125 -6.64 23.49 5.88
CA PRO A 125 -6.78 22.16 6.50
C PRO A 125 -6.85 21.02 5.47
N LEU A 126 -7.52 21.22 4.34
CA LEU A 126 -7.64 20.21 3.29
C LEU A 126 -6.35 20.09 2.46
N ARG A 127 -5.52 21.13 2.37
CA ARG A 127 -4.20 21.03 1.72
C ARG A 127 -3.26 20.09 2.46
N ALA A 128 -3.36 20.03 3.79
CA ALA A 128 -2.56 19.15 4.62
C ALA A 128 -3.12 17.71 4.70
N LEU A 129 -4.30 17.45 4.13
CA LEU A 129 -5.04 16.19 4.29
C LEU A 129 -4.22 14.97 3.87
N THR A 130 -3.45 15.08 2.79
CA THR A 130 -2.63 13.99 2.27
C THR A 130 -1.19 14.03 2.78
N SER A 131 -0.80 15.01 3.60
CA SER A 131 0.61 15.29 3.92
C SER A 131 1.41 14.15 4.53
N ARG A 132 0.75 13.29 5.34
CA ARG A 132 1.36 12.12 5.98
C ARG A 132 0.45 10.91 5.94
N VAL A 133 1.08 9.74 5.90
CA VAL A 133 0.39 8.45 6.04
C VAL A 133 0.10 8.18 7.52
N TYR A 134 -1.12 7.76 7.86
CA TYR A 134 -1.53 7.31 9.21
C TYR A 134 -1.35 8.28 10.39
N ILE A 135 -1.03 9.55 10.13
CA ILE A 135 -0.97 10.58 11.16
C ILE A 135 -2.12 11.54 10.87
N GLU A 136 -3.19 11.39 11.64
CA GLU A 136 -4.37 12.25 11.60
C GLU A 136 -4.59 12.91 12.97
N GLY A 137 -4.98 14.18 12.99
CA GLY A 137 -5.31 14.92 14.21
C GLY A 137 -6.73 14.69 14.71
N SER A 138 -7.60 14.04 13.90
CA SER A 138 -8.99 13.78 14.24
C SER A 138 -9.61 12.65 13.41
N TRP A 139 -10.72 12.10 13.90
CA TRP A 139 -11.55 11.16 13.13
C TRP A 139 -12.15 11.79 11.86
N GLU A 140 -12.41 13.09 11.86
CA GLU A 140 -12.91 13.82 10.69
C GLU A 140 -11.84 13.90 9.59
N GLU A 141 -10.59 14.19 9.97
CA GLU A 141 -9.45 14.16 9.04
C GLU A 141 -9.22 12.75 8.47
N ARG A 142 -9.32 11.71 9.31
CA ARG A 142 -9.24 10.31 8.86
C ARG A 142 -10.33 9.98 7.85
N LEU A 143 -11.58 10.34 8.14
CA LEU A 143 -12.71 10.15 7.23
C LEU A 143 -12.48 10.86 5.89
N LEU A 144 -12.07 12.13 5.91
CA LEU A 144 -11.81 12.90 4.70
C LEU A 144 -10.67 12.30 3.87
N LYS A 145 -9.64 11.75 4.52
CA LYS A 145 -8.52 11.05 3.85
C LYS A 145 -8.99 9.78 3.15
N GLU A 146 -9.85 8.98 3.79
CA GLU A 146 -10.43 7.78 3.18
C GLU A 146 -11.42 8.10 2.05
N LEU A 147 -12.19 9.18 2.17
CA LEU A 147 -13.01 9.71 1.07
C LEU A 147 -12.14 10.15 -0.11
N ALA A 148 -11.04 10.86 0.15
CA ALA A 148 -10.08 11.28 -0.88
C ALA A 148 -9.50 10.08 -1.64
N LEU A 149 -9.12 9.01 -0.93
CA LEU A 149 -8.59 7.80 -1.53
C LEU A 149 -9.67 7.04 -2.33
N GLY A 150 -10.80 6.71 -1.70
CA GLY A 150 -11.82 5.87 -2.30
C GLY A 150 -12.56 6.53 -3.48
N LEU A 151 -13.05 7.76 -3.27
CA LEU A 151 -13.77 8.50 -4.31
C LEU A 151 -12.81 9.05 -5.37
N GLY A 152 -11.62 9.49 -4.95
CA GLY A 152 -10.58 9.94 -5.88
C GLY A 152 -10.10 8.83 -6.81
N ALA A 153 -9.98 7.59 -6.33
CA ALA A 153 -9.65 6.46 -7.21
C ALA A 153 -10.73 6.18 -8.27
N LEU A 154 -12.01 6.31 -7.92
CA LEU A 154 -13.11 6.18 -8.89
C LEU A 154 -13.06 7.30 -9.93
N GLN A 155 -12.99 8.56 -9.48
CA GLN A 155 -12.99 9.71 -10.40
C GLN A 155 -11.73 9.69 -11.29
N LEU A 156 -10.58 9.29 -10.76
CA LEU A 156 -9.35 9.13 -11.55
C LEU A 156 -9.53 8.16 -12.72
N VAL A 157 -10.15 7.00 -12.46
CA VAL A 157 -10.40 5.99 -13.49
C VAL A 157 -11.31 6.53 -14.59
N GLU A 158 -12.32 7.31 -14.20
CA GLU A 158 -13.26 7.96 -15.13
C GLU A 158 -12.57 9.04 -15.98
N GLU A 159 -11.82 9.96 -15.35
CA GLU A 159 -11.12 11.05 -16.03
C GLU A 159 -10.02 10.56 -16.97
N LEU A 160 -9.34 9.47 -16.62
CA LEU A 160 -8.33 8.84 -17.48
C LEU A 160 -8.92 7.92 -18.55
N GLY A 161 -10.24 7.68 -18.54
CA GLY A 161 -10.90 6.74 -19.46
C GLY A 161 -10.40 5.30 -19.31
N LEU A 162 -9.99 4.90 -18.09
CA LEU A 162 -9.49 3.57 -17.82
C LEU A 162 -10.64 2.57 -17.72
N GLU A 163 -10.53 1.45 -18.42
CA GLU A 163 -11.46 0.34 -18.24
C GLU A 163 -11.06 -0.45 -16.99
N ALA A 164 -11.75 -0.23 -15.88
CA ALA A 164 -11.54 -0.99 -14.65
C ALA A 164 -12.24 -2.36 -14.70
N ARG A 165 -11.46 -3.44 -14.82
CA ARG A 165 -11.96 -4.81 -14.72
C ARG A 165 -12.39 -5.12 -13.29
N LYS A 166 -11.54 -4.81 -12.33
CA LYS A 166 -11.78 -4.94 -10.88
C LYS A 166 -11.10 -3.79 -10.14
N PHE A 167 -11.67 -3.40 -9.01
CA PHE A 167 -11.02 -2.61 -7.98
C PHE A 167 -10.55 -3.55 -6.88
N HIS A 168 -9.25 -3.61 -6.62
CA HIS A 168 -8.68 -4.37 -5.53
C HIS A 168 -8.32 -3.41 -4.39
N LEU A 169 -9.11 -3.47 -3.32
CA LEU A 169 -8.92 -2.64 -2.13
C LEU A 169 -8.00 -3.37 -1.15
N ASN A 170 -6.83 -2.77 -0.91
CA ASN A 170 -5.84 -3.28 0.02
C ASN A 170 -6.04 -2.62 1.39
N GLU A 171 -6.63 -3.40 2.31
CA GLU A 171 -7.24 -2.94 3.55
C GLU A 171 -8.47 -2.04 3.34
N SER A 172 -9.18 -1.76 4.43
CA SER A 172 -10.50 -1.14 4.40
C SER A 172 -10.51 0.36 4.08
N HIS A 173 -9.34 1.02 4.08
CA HIS A 173 -9.16 2.47 3.88
C HIS A 173 -9.83 3.04 2.62
N ALA A 174 -9.91 2.27 1.54
CA ALA A 174 -10.50 2.71 0.27
C ALA A 174 -11.98 2.31 0.14
N GLY A 175 -12.64 1.89 1.22
CA GLY A 175 -13.98 1.28 1.15
C GLY A 175 -15.10 2.23 0.73
N PHE A 176 -14.90 3.55 0.80
CA PHE A 176 -15.80 4.53 0.18
C PHE A 176 -15.95 4.34 -1.33
N LEU A 177 -14.98 3.71 -1.99
CA LEU A 177 -15.11 3.27 -3.38
C LEU A 177 -16.30 2.30 -3.55
N ALA A 178 -16.39 1.30 -2.69
CA ALA A 178 -17.48 0.31 -2.75
C ALA A 178 -18.83 0.93 -2.38
N LEU A 179 -18.85 1.88 -1.43
CA LEU A 179 -20.06 2.64 -1.08
C LEU A 179 -20.55 3.49 -2.25
N GLU A 180 -19.66 4.15 -2.96
CA GLU A 180 -20.03 5.02 -4.08
C GLU A 180 -20.52 4.18 -5.27
N LEU A 181 -19.89 3.03 -5.54
CA LEU A 181 -20.42 2.06 -6.50
C LEU A 181 -21.81 1.56 -6.08
N LEU A 182 -22.04 1.30 -4.80
CA LEU A 182 -23.36 0.91 -4.29
C LEU A 182 -24.37 2.04 -4.45
N LYS A 183 -23.99 3.28 -4.14
CA LYS A 183 -24.83 4.47 -4.27
C LYS A 183 -25.28 4.67 -5.72
N ARG A 184 -24.37 4.55 -6.68
CA ARG A 184 -24.64 4.71 -8.12
C ARG A 184 -25.48 3.59 -8.72
N SER A 185 -25.24 2.36 -8.29
CA SER A 185 -25.91 1.17 -8.85
C SER A 185 -27.22 0.83 -8.16
N GLY A 186 -27.35 1.12 -6.88
CA GLY A 186 -28.44 0.63 -6.03
C GLY A 186 -28.44 -0.89 -5.82
N ASP A 187 -27.45 -1.62 -6.34
CA ASP A 187 -27.42 -3.08 -6.36
C ASP A 187 -26.06 -3.62 -5.87
N PRO A 188 -26.01 -4.27 -4.69
CA PRO A 188 -24.77 -4.82 -4.16
C PRO A 188 -24.17 -5.91 -5.06
N ARG A 189 -24.95 -6.56 -5.93
CA ARG A 189 -24.44 -7.57 -6.87
C ARG A 189 -23.49 -6.95 -7.89
N LEU A 190 -23.80 -5.76 -8.40
CA LEU A 190 -22.93 -5.03 -9.34
C LEU A 190 -21.63 -4.56 -8.66
N VAL A 191 -21.69 -4.24 -7.36
CA VAL A 191 -20.49 -3.92 -6.57
C VAL A 191 -19.62 -5.17 -6.42
N ARG A 192 -20.22 -6.33 -6.10
CA ARG A 192 -19.50 -7.61 -5.99
C ARG A 192 -18.81 -8.01 -7.29
N GLU A 193 -19.42 -7.70 -8.44
CA GLU A 193 -18.80 -7.93 -9.75
C GLU A 193 -17.56 -7.07 -9.99
N LYS A 194 -17.35 -5.98 -9.25
CA LYS A 194 -16.23 -5.06 -9.45
C LYS A 194 -15.21 -5.08 -8.32
N VAL A 195 -15.59 -5.37 -7.08
CA VAL A 195 -14.72 -5.17 -5.91
C VAL A 195 -14.09 -6.48 -5.42
N VAL A 196 -12.78 -6.42 -5.18
CA VAL A 196 -11.96 -7.40 -4.44
C VAL A 196 -11.43 -6.71 -3.18
N PHE A 197 -11.51 -7.38 -2.04
CA PHE A 197 -11.03 -6.85 -0.76
C PHE A 197 -9.99 -7.79 -0.14
N THR A 198 -8.88 -7.23 0.33
CA THR A 198 -7.91 -7.96 1.17
C THR A 198 -7.78 -7.24 2.50
N THR A 199 -7.87 -7.96 3.62
CA THR A 199 -7.57 -7.41 4.96
C THR A 199 -6.28 -8.00 5.50
N HIS A 200 -5.59 -7.23 6.34
CA HIS A 200 -4.32 -7.61 6.99
C HIS A 200 -4.40 -7.52 8.52
N THR A 201 -5.49 -6.97 9.05
CA THR A 201 -5.60 -6.53 10.44
C THR A 201 -6.10 -7.65 11.36
N PRO A 202 -5.29 -8.15 12.31
CA PRO A 202 -5.68 -9.24 13.20
C PRO A 202 -6.26 -8.78 14.54
N LEU A 203 -6.44 -7.47 14.73
CA LEU A 203 -6.90 -6.89 15.99
C LEU A 203 -8.19 -6.09 15.77
N PRO A 204 -9.23 -6.26 16.61
CA PRO A 204 -10.48 -5.52 16.49
C PRO A 204 -10.29 -4.00 16.35
N HIS A 205 -9.35 -3.43 17.12
CA HIS A 205 -9.10 -1.99 17.17
C HIS A 205 -8.37 -1.43 15.94
N GLY A 206 -7.87 -2.28 15.04
CA GLY A 206 -7.28 -1.84 13.79
C GLY A 206 -8.29 -1.66 12.65
N HIS A 207 -9.55 -2.07 12.85
CA HIS A 207 -10.60 -1.92 11.83
C HIS A 207 -11.28 -0.56 11.96
N GLU A 208 -11.44 0.14 10.84
CA GLU A 208 -12.06 1.45 10.83
C GLU A 208 -13.58 1.39 11.08
N GLU A 209 -14.01 2.18 12.05
CA GLU A 209 -15.41 2.41 12.37
C GLU A 209 -15.68 3.91 12.52
N PHE A 210 -16.69 4.42 11.81
CA PHE A 210 -17.11 5.82 11.90
C PHE A 210 -18.54 5.93 12.41
N GLU A 211 -18.80 6.91 13.27
CA GLU A 211 -20.17 7.29 13.63
C GLU A 211 -20.89 7.80 12.38
N TYR A 212 -22.12 7.34 12.14
CA TYR A 212 -22.89 7.79 10.97
C TYR A 212 -23.11 9.31 10.97
N GLU A 213 -23.26 9.92 12.15
CA GLU A 213 -23.37 11.37 12.28
C GLU A 213 -22.14 12.10 11.71
N LEU A 214 -20.94 11.56 11.93
CA LEU A 214 -19.71 12.12 11.36
C LEU A 214 -19.68 11.91 9.84
N VAL A 215 -19.99 10.71 9.36
CA VAL A 215 -19.97 10.41 7.92
C VAL A 215 -20.94 11.29 7.15
N GLU A 216 -22.17 11.46 7.65
CA GLU A 216 -23.24 12.22 6.99
C GLU A 216 -22.99 13.73 6.91
N LYS A 217 -21.97 14.26 7.61
CA LYS A 217 -21.50 15.64 7.40
C LYS A 217 -20.77 15.81 6.07
N HIS A 218 -20.16 14.74 5.55
CA HIS A 218 -19.29 14.78 4.37
C HIS A 218 -19.81 13.91 3.22
N TYR A 219 -20.47 12.80 3.51
CA TYR A 219 -20.88 11.80 2.53
C TYR A 219 -22.27 11.27 2.83
N GLU A 220 -23.12 11.20 1.82
CA GLU A 220 -24.47 10.63 1.94
C GLU A 220 -24.40 9.10 1.90
N VAL A 221 -24.66 8.46 3.03
CA VAL A 221 -24.56 7.01 3.15
C VAL A 221 -25.83 6.33 2.59
N PRO A 222 -25.72 5.41 1.62
CA PRO A 222 -26.87 4.67 1.10
C PRO A 222 -27.62 3.91 2.21
N PRO A 223 -28.97 3.88 2.22
CA PRO A 223 -29.73 3.15 3.24
C PRO A 223 -29.30 1.68 3.39
N LEU A 224 -29.06 0.99 2.29
CA LEU A 224 -28.58 -0.40 2.30
C LEU A 224 -27.23 -0.55 3.02
N ALA A 225 -26.33 0.44 2.95
CA ALA A 225 -25.08 0.39 3.69
C ALA A 225 -25.30 0.45 5.22
N LYS A 226 -26.33 1.19 5.66
CA LYS A 226 -26.74 1.23 7.08
C LYS A 226 -27.35 -0.08 7.56
N GLU A 227 -28.04 -0.80 6.68
CA GLU A 227 -28.55 -2.15 6.94
C GLU A 227 -27.40 -3.17 7.05
N LEU A 228 -26.41 -3.08 6.14
CA LEU A 228 -25.24 -3.97 6.13
C LEU A 228 -24.28 -3.71 7.31
N SER A 229 -24.25 -2.48 7.83
CA SER A 229 -23.44 -2.11 8.99
C SER A 229 -24.26 -1.31 10.01
N PRO A 230 -25.09 -1.96 10.85
CA PRO A 230 -25.98 -1.25 11.77
C PRO A 230 -25.22 -0.50 12.88
N GLY A 231 -25.75 0.67 13.24
CA GLY A 231 -25.26 1.53 14.34
C GLY A 231 -24.08 2.43 13.97
N LYS A 232 -23.03 1.89 13.35
CA LYS A 232 -21.84 2.63 12.87
C LYS A 232 -21.43 2.14 11.50
N LEU A 233 -20.74 2.97 10.73
CA LEU A 233 -20.12 2.54 9.48
C LEU A 233 -18.83 1.78 9.79
N ARG A 234 -18.89 0.45 9.78
CA ARG A 234 -17.75 -0.45 10.00
C ARG A 234 -17.23 -0.89 8.65
N MET A 235 -16.09 -0.35 8.25
CA MET A 235 -15.67 -0.42 6.85
C MET A 235 -15.31 -1.86 6.43
N THR A 236 -14.66 -2.63 7.31
CA THR A 236 -14.37 -4.05 7.05
C THR A 236 -15.65 -4.88 6.87
N ARG A 237 -16.66 -4.70 7.74
CA ARG A 237 -17.94 -5.44 7.63
C ARG A 237 -18.70 -5.09 6.36
N LEU A 238 -18.68 -3.82 6.00
CA LEU A 238 -19.29 -3.36 4.77
C LEU A 238 -18.59 -4.01 3.55
N LEU A 239 -17.25 -4.01 3.53
CA LEU A 239 -16.50 -4.63 2.44
C LEU A 239 -16.66 -6.15 2.38
N GLU A 240 -16.78 -6.86 3.51
CA GLU A 240 -17.16 -8.27 3.54
C GLU A 240 -18.50 -8.52 2.81
N ALA A 241 -19.45 -7.60 2.94
CA ALA A 241 -20.76 -7.72 2.31
C ALA A 241 -20.78 -7.28 0.83
N LEU A 242 -19.92 -6.36 0.42
CA LEU A 242 -19.92 -5.73 -0.90
C LEU A 242 -18.87 -6.28 -1.87
N ALA A 243 -17.77 -6.86 -1.38
CA ALA A 243 -16.76 -7.46 -2.25
C ALA A 243 -17.23 -8.81 -2.81
N GLY A 244 -16.94 -9.06 -4.09
CA GLY A 244 -17.25 -10.37 -4.71
C GLY A 244 -16.20 -11.43 -4.40
N TYR A 245 -15.00 -11.00 -4.03
CA TYR A 245 -13.95 -11.86 -3.49
C TYR A 245 -13.28 -11.13 -2.32
N TYR A 246 -13.11 -11.85 -1.22
CA TYR A 246 -12.54 -11.33 0.00
C TYR A 246 -11.58 -12.34 0.61
N ASN A 247 -10.36 -11.91 0.90
CA ASN A 247 -9.32 -12.77 1.45
C ASN A 247 -8.54 -12.13 2.61
N CYS A 248 -8.05 -13.01 3.48
CA CYS A 248 -6.98 -12.72 4.43
C CYS A 248 -5.61 -13.05 3.81
N VAL A 249 -4.54 -12.70 4.53
CA VAL A 249 -3.16 -12.83 4.04
C VAL A 249 -2.37 -14.05 4.52
N SER A 250 -3.03 -14.97 5.20
CA SER A 250 -2.52 -16.32 5.45
C SER A 250 -3.64 -17.23 5.91
N HIS A 251 -3.45 -18.54 5.79
CA HIS A 251 -4.41 -19.52 6.31
C HIS A 251 -4.61 -19.38 7.83
N LYS A 252 -3.55 -19.10 8.59
CA LYS A 252 -3.68 -18.90 10.04
C LYS A 252 -4.48 -17.64 10.35
N PHE A 253 -4.24 -16.57 9.60
CA PHE A 253 -4.95 -15.32 9.81
C PHE A 253 -6.43 -15.43 9.41
N SER A 254 -6.79 -16.16 8.34
CA SER A 254 -8.22 -16.37 8.02
C SER A 254 -8.98 -17.04 9.17
N ARG A 255 -8.35 -17.96 9.93
CA ARG A 255 -8.94 -18.53 11.15
C ARG A 255 -9.11 -17.53 12.28
N VAL A 256 -8.15 -16.64 12.47
CA VAL A 256 -8.28 -15.55 13.45
C VAL A 256 -9.41 -14.61 13.05
N HIS A 257 -9.49 -14.27 11.77
CA HIS A 257 -10.53 -13.40 11.21
C HIS A 257 -11.94 -13.98 11.41
N GLU A 258 -12.14 -15.28 11.16
CA GLU A 258 -13.41 -15.99 11.42
C GLU A 258 -13.88 -15.84 12.88
N LEU A 259 -12.94 -15.77 13.85
CA LEU A 259 -13.24 -15.57 15.27
C LEU A 259 -13.59 -14.12 15.60
N LEU A 260 -12.91 -13.16 14.98
CA LEU A 260 -13.20 -11.72 15.13
C LEU A 260 -14.55 -11.35 14.53
N PHE A 261 -14.89 -12.03 13.44
CA PHE A 261 -16.06 -11.73 12.63
C PHE A 261 -16.90 -12.99 12.41
N PRO A 262 -17.65 -13.45 13.44
CA PRO A 262 -18.46 -14.67 13.34
C PRO A 262 -19.39 -14.63 12.13
N GLY A 263 -19.41 -15.74 11.38
CA GLY A 263 -20.18 -15.87 10.13
C GLY A 263 -19.42 -15.47 8.86
N SER A 264 -18.27 -14.78 8.98
CA SER A 264 -17.35 -14.58 7.86
C SER A 264 -16.67 -15.92 7.50
N LYS A 265 -16.33 -16.08 6.21
CA LYS A 265 -15.54 -17.20 5.69
C LYS A 265 -14.57 -16.69 4.62
N PRO A 266 -13.57 -15.86 5.00
CA PRO A 266 -12.59 -15.34 4.06
C PRO A 266 -11.80 -16.47 3.40
N ASP A 267 -11.46 -16.29 2.13
CA ASP A 267 -10.37 -17.05 1.53
C ASP A 267 -9.01 -16.58 2.10
N TYR A 268 -7.90 -17.17 1.68
CA TYR A 268 -6.57 -16.68 2.01
C TYR A 268 -5.63 -16.72 0.82
N ILE A 269 -4.83 -15.66 0.70
CA ILE A 269 -3.71 -15.58 -0.23
C ILE A 269 -2.49 -15.26 0.62
N THR A 270 -1.57 -16.21 0.76
CA THR A 270 -0.35 -16.01 1.55
C THR A 270 0.49 -14.91 0.93
N ASN A 271 0.85 -13.89 1.73
CA ASN A 271 1.74 -12.82 1.28
C ASN A 271 3.06 -13.38 0.72
N GLY A 272 3.57 -12.70 -0.30
CA GLY A 272 4.88 -12.93 -0.88
C GLY A 272 5.68 -11.64 -0.91
N VAL A 273 6.96 -11.77 -1.25
CA VAL A 273 7.84 -10.63 -1.54
C VAL A 273 8.42 -10.80 -2.93
N HIS A 274 8.80 -9.71 -3.58
CA HIS A 274 9.44 -9.74 -4.88
C HIS A 274 10.88 -10.28 -4.74
N HIS A 275 11.05 -11.59 -4.96
CA HIS A 275 12.27 -12.33 -4.62
C HIS A 275 13.54 -11.68 -5.16
N ALA A 276 13.54 -11.17 -6.40
CA ALA A 276 14.73 -10.54 -6.98
C ALA A 276 15.07 -9.19 -6.33
N ARG A 277 14.09 -8.42 -5.84
CA ARG A 277 14.30 -7.14 -5.14
C ARG A 277 14.96 -7.36 -3.78
N TRP A 278 14.57 -8.43 -3.08
CA TRP A 278 15.02 -8.70 -1.72
C TRP A 278 16.30 -9.56 -1.63
N VAL A 279 16.91 -9.90 -2.77
CA VAL A 279 18.19 -10.61 -2.81
C VAL A 279 19.32 -9.60 -3.02
N HIS A 280 20.22 -9.53 -2.03
CA HIS A 280 21.42 -8.70 -2.10
C HIS A 280 22.26 -9.01 -3.34
N ALA A 281 22.85 -8.00 -4.00
CA ALA A 281 23.59 -8.16 -5.26
C ALA A 281 24.65 -9.28 -5.23
N ARG A 282 25.44 -9.38 -4.16
CA ARG A 282 26.43 -10.48 -3.99
C ARG A 282 25.83 -11.87 -3.88
N VAL A 283 24.63 -11.98 -3.31
CA VAL A 283 23.89 -13.25 -3.25
C VAL A 283 23.26 -13.55 -4.61
N ALA A 284 22.79 -12.52 -5.32
CA ALA A 284 22.31 -12.64 -6.69
C ALA A 284 23.40 -13.16 -7.64
N GLU A 285 24.64 -12.68 -7.56
CA GLU A 285 25.79 -13.22 -8.33
C GLU A 285 25.99 -14.71 -8.09
N LEU A 286 25.83 -15.15 -6.84
CA LEU A 286 25.94 -16.54 -6.47
C LEU A 286 24.78 -17.37 -7.04
N TYR A 287 23.55 -16.84 -6.99
CA TYR A 287 22.39 -17.47 -7.63
C TYR A 287 22.51 -17.48 -9.16
N ASP A 288 23.13 -16.49 -9.78
CA ASP A 288 23.37 -16.48 -11.23
C ASP A 288 24.29 -17.60 -11.66
N LYS A 289 25.30 -17.89 -10.83
CA LYS A 289 26.24 -18.99 -11.05
C LYS A 289 25.60 -20.36 -10.85
N HIS A 290 24.77 -20.54 -9.83
CA HIS A 290 24.32 -21.88 -9.40
C HIS A 290 22.84 -22.19 -9.66
N LEU A 291 22.01 -21.18 -9.89
CA LEU A 291 20.55 -21.27 -10.04
C LEU A 291 20.11 -20.52 -11.31
N PRO A 292 20.52 -20.95 -12.52
CA PRO A 292 20.14 -20.28 -13.75
C PRO A 292 18.61 -20.14 -13.85
N GLY A 293 18.16 -18.95 -14.25
CA GLY A 293 16.73 -18.63 -14.39
C GLY A 293 16.02 -18.16 -13.11
N TRP A 294 16.67 -18.14 -11.94
CA TRP A 294 16.02 -17.83 -10.65
C TRP A 294 15.28 -16.49 -10.60
N ARG A 295 15.69 -15.50 -11.42
CA ARG A 295 15.01 -14.20 -11.50
C ARG A 295 13.61 -14.31 -12.12
N GLY A 296 13.44 -15.14 -13.15
CA GLY A 296 12.12 -15.37 -13.78
C GLY A 296 11.33 -16.51 -13.15
N GLU A 297 12.02 -17.45 -12.49
CA GLU A 297 11.41 -18.63 -11.87
C GLU A 297 11.78 -18.70 -10.38
N PRO A 298 10.99 -18.07 -9.48
CA PRO A 298 11.26 -18.07 -8.03
C PRO A 298 11.41 -19.48 -7.45
N GLY A 299 10.72 -20.48 -8.03
CA GLY A 299 10.83 -21.88 -7.63
C GLY A 299 12.24 -22.47 -7.74
N ALA A 300 13.11 -21.89 -8.58
CA ALA A 300 14.52 -22.28 -8.68
C ALA A 300 15.27 -22.11 -7.36
N LEU A 301 14.86 -21.18 -6.50
CA LEU A 301 15.47 -20.93 -5.20
C LEU A 301 15.37 -22.15 -4.26
N SER A 302 14.42 -23.06 -4.47
CA SER A 302 14.35 -24.32 -3.73
C SER A 302 15.62 -25.19 -3.88
N ARG A 303 16.37 -25.02 -4.99
CA ARG A 303 17.63 -25.72 -5.25
C ARG A 303 18.83 -25.05 -4.58
N ALA A 304 18.67 -23.92 -3.89
CA ALA A 304 19.78 -23.24 -3.22
C ALA A 304 20.50 -24.14 -2.19
N VAL A 305 19.82 -25.17 -1.68
CA VAL A 305 20.39 -26.19 -0.79
C VAL A 305 21.57 -26.97 -1.40
N SER A 306 21.69 -27.03 -2.73
CA SER A 306 22.80 -27.73 -3.40
C SER A 306 24.03 -26.84 -3.61
N MET A 307 23.99 -25.57 -3.22
CA MET A 307 25.07 -24.63 -3.45
C MET A 307 26.27 -24.89 -2.51
N PRO A 308 27.52 -24.71 -2.97
CA PRO A 308 28.69 -24.90 -2.12
C PRO A 308 28.67 -23.98 -0.89
N LEU A 309 28.66 -24.58 0.31
CA LEU A 309 28.60 -23.83 1.57
C LEU A 309 29.76 -22.84 1.72
N THR A 310 30.94 -23.14 1.16
CA THR A 310 32.11 -22.26 1.16
C THR A 310 31.85 -20.97 0.37
N GLU A 311 31.21 -21.07 -0.80
CA GLU A 311 30.86 -19.89 -1.61
C GLU A 311 29.74 -19.08 -0.96
N VAL A 312 28.73 -19.75 -0.38
CA VAL A 312 27.66 -19.10 0.40
C VAL A 312 28.24 -18.35 1.60
N ALA A 313 29.13 -18.97 2.36
CA ALA A 313 29.76 -18.37 3.53
C ALA A 313 30.58 -17.13 3.14
N GLU A 314 31.33 -17.22 2.03
CA GLU A 314 32.12 -16.10 1.52
C GLU A 314 31.24 -14.94 1.05
N ALA A 315 30.16 -15.20 0.30
CA ALA A 315 29.21 -14.18 -0.11
C ALA A 315 28.56 -13.49 1.11
N LYS A 316 28.16 -14.26 2.13
CA LYS A 316 27.60 -13.72 3.38
C LYS A 316 28.62 -12.93 4.20
N ARG A 317 29.90 -13.33 4.20
CA ARG A 317 30.98 -12.57 4.86
C ARG A 317 31.08 -11.17 4.24
N LYS A 318 31.10 -11.09 2.90
CA LYS A 318 31.15 -9.80 2.19
C LYS A 318 29.92 -8.92 2.45
N CYS A 319 28.71 -9.49 2.45
CA CYS A 319 27.51 -8.72 2.83
C CYS A 319 27.61 -8.15 4.26
N LYS A 320 28.22 -8.88 5.20
CA LYS A 320 28.42 -8.39 6.57
C LYS A 320 29.46 -7.28 6.62
N GLU A 321 30.52 -7.37 5.84
CA GLU A 321 31.54 -6.32 5.72
C GLU A 321 30.92 -5.02 5.20
N GLU A 322 30.13 -5.09 4.13
CA GLU A 322 29.41 -3.91 3.60
C GLU A 322 28.43 -3.33 4.61
N LEU A 323 27.70 -4.17 5.35
CA LEU A 323 26.81 -3.68 6.41
C LEU A 323 27.60 -2.95 7.51
N VAL A 324 28.74 -3.50 7.92
CA VAL A 324 29.61 -2.86 8.93
C VAL A 324 30.17 -1.54 8.42
N GLU A 325 30.65 -1.50 7.17
CA GLU A 325 31.11 -0.27 6.52
C GLU A 325 30.00 0.78 6.44
N TYR A 326 28.80 0.37 6.03
CA TYR A 326 27.63 1.23 5.98
C TYR A 326 27.30 1.81 7.36
N VAL A 327 27.19 0.96 8.40
CA VAL A 327 26.91 1.41 9.77
C VAL A 327 27.99 2.34 10.28
N ASN A 328 29.27 2.03 10.03
CA ASN A 328 30.38 2.90 10.44
C ASN A 328 30.38 4.26 9.72
N SER A 329 29.94 4.29 8.45
CA SER A 329 29.83 5.55 7.69
C SER A 329 28.66 6.43 8.13
N ARG A 330 27.64 5.84 8.78
CA ARG A 330 26.41 6.51 9.21
C ARG A 330 26.31 6.70 10.74
N GLY A 331 27.16 6.03 11.51
CA GLY A 331 27.10 6.00 12.96
C GLY A 331 27.53 7.32 13.60
N TYR A 332 26.63 7.95 14.37
CA TYR A 332 26.87 9.17 15.13
C TYR A 332 27.54 8.93 16.51
N GLY A 333 28.17 7.77 16.73
CA GLY A 333 28.77 7.38 18.01
C GLY A 333 30.26 7.03 17.92
N ASN A 334 30.98 7.11 19.04
CA ASN A 334 32.42 6.82 19.17
C ASN A 334 32.81 5.33 18.98
N GLY A 335 31.95 4.50 18.38
CA GLY A 335 32.19 3.07 18.20
C GLY A 335 32.41 2.73 16.73
N THR A 336 33.60 2.28 16.39
CA THR A 336 33.87 1.59 15.11
C THR A 336 33.53 0.11 15.27
N PHE A 337 32.62 -0.39 14.46
CA PHE A 337 32.32 -1.81 14.37
C PHE A 337 33.33 -2.51 13.44
N GLU A 338 33.74 -3.73 13.79
CA GLU A 338 34.63 -4.54 12.94
C GLU A 338 33.90 -5.80 12.47
N ALA A 339 34.13 -6.18 11.21
CA ALA A 339 33.62 -7.43 10.66
C ALA A 339 34.15 -8.63 11.48
N GLY A 340 33.26 -9.57 11.80
CA GLY A 340 33.60 -10.78 12.58
C GLY A 340 33.51 -10.62 14.10
N LYS A 341 33.30 -9.41 14.64
CA LYS A 341 32.95 -9.21 16.06
C LYS A 341 31.44 -9.28 16.27
N LEU A 342 31.01 -9.74 17.44
CA LEU A 342 29.59 -9.72 17.83
C LEU A 342 29.15 -8.26 18.00
N LEU A 343 28.26 -7.78 17.13
CA LEU A 343 27.78 -6.39 17.12
C LEU A 343 26.71 -6.14 18.19
N ALA A 344 25.76 -7.07 18.30
CA ALA A 344 24.73 -7.11 19.33
C ALA A 344 24.21 -8.55 19.42
N ALA A 345 23.75 -8.94 20.60
CA ALA A 345 22.96 -10.15 20.80
C ALA A 345 21.66 -9.75 21.50
N ALA A 346 20.52 -10.02 20.87
CA ALA A 346 19.24 -10.00 21.59
C ALA A 346 19.28 -11.14 22.61
N ARG A 347 19.20 -10.80 23.89
CA ARG A 347 18.93 -11.79 24.94
C ARG A 347 17.43 -12.02 25.06
#